data_AF-A0A7Y0U1K3-F1
#
_entry.id   AF-A0A7Y0U1K3-F1
#
_cell.length_a   1.000
_cell.length_b   1.000
_cell.length_c   1.000
_cell.angle_alpha   90.00
_cell.angle_beta   90.00
_cell.angle_gamma   90.00
#
_symmetry.space_group_name_H-M   'P 1'
#
loop_
_entity.id
_entity.type
_entity.pdbx_description
1 polymer ?
#
loop_
_entity_poly.entity_id
_entity_poly.type
_entity_poly.pdbx_seq_one_letter_code
_entity_poly.pdbx_strand_id
1 'polypeptide(L)'
;MRKMFILYGPQGAGKTTFVRENHLEDCTVNADAIRLAFSRYVPATDGQKVLAVGEHLQRLVRRIAQEQAESLMFLGSPVIIDAVNASQRARAQWHSLADSYGYDVLTVDFTAVPRAELIARNQARGGDKVADIESFLDRFAALIPPQTITPQQMLDCFQTRQLDLGNRPVVVVGDVQSCGEALGQAVAELGTPDTKWVFVGDLFDRGSNAGKVWQLLQGLDSVVVVGNHERALLNAVKGREVKPATKTTLQQLLAVGATKTELGDWYRSTVPFYDFRTGGREFFVSHGGVLPATIRQIRATGRCDLPDDYFIFGVGTRGNTYRCRREFKNFPELGDSEIVQLHGHRNETKENFVHPGVINLESGVERDGWLSVYAIDGATGAGEIHTFREPRGASA
;
A
#
# COMPACT_ATOMS: atom_id res chain seq x y z
N MET A 1 -0.86 -2.57 -0.41
CA MET A 1 -1.08 -3.01 -1.81
C MET A 1 -1.24 -1.76 -2.67
N ARG A 2 -0.17 -1.32 -3.32
CA ARG A 2 -0.14 -0.02 -4.03
C ARG A 2 -0.36 -0.22 -5.52
N LYS A 3 -1.63 -0.27 -5.92
CA LYS A 3 -2.04 -0.41 -7.32
C LYS A 3 -3.13 0.60 -7.66
N MET A 4 -3.01 1.21 -8.83
CA MET A 4 -4.04 2.04 -9.42
C MET A 4 -4.69 1.29 -10.58
N PHE A 5 -6.01 1.14 -10.54
CA PHE A 5 -6.81 0.50 -11.57
C PHE A 5 -7.56 1.55 -12.37
N ILE A 6 -7.32 1.62 -13.68
CA ILE A 6 -8.07 2.48 -14.60
C ILE A 6 -9.14 1.63 -15.28
N LEU A 7 -10.42 1.88 -14.97
CA LEU A 7 -11.50 1.12 -15.58
C LEU A 7 -11.73 1.63 -17.02
N TYR A 8 -11.42 0.81 -18.01
CA TYR A 8 -11.48 1.16 -19.43
C TYR A 8 -12.69 0.53 -20.12
N GLY A 9 -13.62 1.36 -20.55
CA GLY A 9 -14.80 0.92 -21.30
C GLY A 9 -15.79 2.06 -21.52
N PRO A 10 -16.69 1.92 -22.51
CA PRO A 10 -17.67 2.97 -22.82
C PRO A 10 -18.65 3.20 -21.66
N GLN A 11 -19.39 4.30 -21.72
CA GLN A 11 -20.50 4.51 -20.80
C GLN A 11 -21.54 3.38 -20.98
N GLY A 12 -22.08 2.84 -19.89
CA GLY A 12 -22.99 1.68 -19.96
C GLY A 12 -22.31 0.32 -19.83
N ALA A 13 -20.98 0.26 -19.84
CA ALA A 13 -20.23 -0.99 -19.77
C ALA A 13 -20.28 -1.76 -18.43
N GLY A 14 -20.89 -1.19 -17.38
CA GLY A 14 -21.03 -1.85 -16.08
C GLY A 14 -19.89 -1.60 -15.07
N LYS A 15 -18.96 -0.68 -15.35
CA LYS A 15 -17.84 -0.30 -14.46
C LYS A 15 -18.27 0.00 -13.02
N THR A 16 -19.17 0.96 -12.84
CA THR A 16 -19.69 1.35 -11.52
C THR A 16 -20.44 0.22 -10.83
N THR A 17 -21.17 -0.60 -11.60
CA THR A 17 -21.86 -1.78 -11.08
C THR A 17 -20.87 -2.80 -10.52
N PHE A 18 -19.81 -3.10 -11.28
CA PHE A 18 -18.74 -3.99 -10.86
C PHE A 18 -18.05 -3.53 -9.57
N VAL A 19 -17.76 -2.23 -9.45
CA VAL A 19 -17.17 -1.67 -8.22
C VAL A 19 -18.09 -1.96 -7.01
N ARG A 20 -19.39 -1.67 -7.14
CA ARG A 20 -20.37 -1.87 -6.07
C ARG A 20 -20.58 -3.33 -5.70
N GLU A 21 -20.67 -4.21 -6.69
CA GLU A 21 -20.87 -5.65 -6.45
C GLU A 21 -19.66 -6.31 -5.76
N ASN A 22 -18.49 -5.67 -5.82
CA ASN A 22 -17.26 -6.16 -5.21
C ASN A 22 -16.82 -5.37 -3.96
N HIS A 23 -17.67 -4.46 -3.46
CA HIS A 23 -17.45 -3.63 -2.27
C HIS A 23 -16.16 -2.78 -2.34
N LEU A 24 -15.92 -2.15 -3.50
CA LEU A 24 -14.71 -1.38 -3.80
C LEU A 24 -14.92 0.14 -3.82
N GLU A 25 -16.08 0.61 -3.36
CA GLU A 25 -16.45 2.03 -3.39
C GLU A 25 -15.49 2.92 -2.60
N ASP A 26 -15.03 2.44 -1.43
CA ASP A 26 -14.18 3.21 -0.51
C ASP A 26 -12.80 3.56 -1.09
N CYS A 27 -12.36 2.81 -2.10
CA CYS A 27 -11.11 3.06 -2.83
C CYS A 27 -11.34 3.55 -4.27
N THR A 28 -12.57 3.94 -4.63
CA THR A 28 -12.93 4.39 -5.99
C THR A 28 -13.09 5.90 -6.10
N VAL A 29 -12.41 6.47 -7.08
CA VAL A 29 -12.59 7.86 -7.55
C VAL A 29 -13.62 7.85 -8.67
N ASN A 30 -14.86 8.22 -8.33
CA ASN A 30 -15.99 8.21 -9.26
C ASN A 30 -16.32 9.64 -9.75
N ALA A 31 -16.02 9.92 -11.02
CA ALA A 31 -16.24 11.24 -11.59
C ALA A 31 -17.73 11.63 -11.69
N ASP A 32 -18.64 10.67 -11.86
CA ASP A 32 -20.08 10.92 -11.92
C ASP A 32 -20.65 11.27 -10.54
N ALA A 33 -20.19 10.58 -9.49
CA ALA A 33 -20.56 10.92 -8.11
C ALA A 33 -20.13 12.36 -7.75
N ILE A 34 -18.92 12.76 -8.14
CA ILE A 34 -18.44 14.14 -7.95
C ILE A 34 -19.32 15.12 -8.75
N ARG A 35 -19.67 14.83 -10.01
CA ARG A 35 -20.57 15.69 -10.79
C ARG A 35 -21.91 15.90 -10.10
N LEU A 36 -22.50 14.83 -9.59
CA LEU A 36 -23.79 14.86 -8.89
C LEU A 36 -23.72 15.67 -7.59
N ALA A 37 -22.61 15.59 -6.84
CA ALA A 37 -22.41 16.36 -5.62
C ALA A 37 -22.31 17.87 -5.85
N PHE A 38 -21.83 18.30 -7.03
CA PHE A 38 -21.60 19.71 -7.37
C PHE A 38 -22.53 20.26 -8.46
N SER A 39 -23.56 19.50 -8.84
CA SER A 39 -24.55 19.90 -9.84
C SER A 39 -25.96 19.53 -9.41
N ARG A 40 -26.94 19.88 -10.23
CA ARG A 40 -28.33 19.53 -10.05
C ARG A 40 -28.98 19.22 -11.40
N TYR A 41 -30.04 18.44 -11.33
CA TYR A 41 -30.91 18.19 -12.47
C TYR A 41 -31.78 19.42 -12.76
N VAL A 42 -31.82 19.82 -14.02
CA VAL A 42 -32.65 20.92 -14.53
C VAL A 42 -33.63 20.39 -15.58
N PRO A 43 -34.87 20.91 -15.65
CA PRO A 43 -35.82 20.49 -16.67
C PRO A 43 -35.34 20.88 -18.08
N ALA A 44 -35.52 19.98 -19.04
CA ALA A 44 -35.30 20.21 -20.46
C ALA A 44 -36.65 20.37 -21.19
N THR A 45 -36.60 20.85 -22.44
CA THR A 45 -37.79 21.14 -23.26
C THR A 45 -38.60 19.90 -23.65
N ASP A 46 -38.01 18.72 -23.55
CA ASP A 46 -38.64 17.42 -23.80
C ASP A 46 -39.31 16.81 -22.55
N GLY A 47 -39.39 17.57 -21.44
CA GLY A 47 -39.96 17.13 -20.17
C GLY A 47 -39.04 16.24 -19.34
N GLN A 48 -37.86 15.88 -19.84
CA GLN A 48 -36.83 15.17 -19.06
C GLN A 48 -36.07 16.14 -18.17
N LYS A 49 -35.29 15.59 -17.24
CA LYS A 49 -34.35 16.36 -16.43
C LYS A 49 -32.93 15.97 -16.80
N VAL A 50 -32.06 16.95 -17.03
CA VAL A 50 -30.65 16.72 -17.39
C VAL A 50 -29.74 17.26 -16.30
N LEU A 51 -28.60 16.62 -16.08
CA LEU A 51 -27.59 17.16 -15.18
C LEU A 51 -26.95 18.41 -15.80
N ALA A 52 -26.95 19.53 -15.06
CA ALA A 52 -26.36 20.78 -15.55
C ALA A 52 -24.82 20.70 -15.52
N VAL A 53 -24.20 20.32 -16.63
CA VAL A 53 -22.75 20.10 -16.72
C VAL A 53 -22.09 21.10 -17.67
N GLY A 54 -21.59 22.21 -17.11
CA GLY A 54 -20.79 23.20 -17.83
C GLY A 54 -19.28 22.98 -17.73
N GLU A 55 -18.51 23.74 -18.50
CA GLU A 55 -17.03 23.65 -18.52
C GLU A 55 -16.40 23.92 -17.14
N HIS A 56 -16.95 24.87 -16.39
CA HIS A 56 -16.53 25.18 -15.01
C HIS A 56 -16.62 23.93 -14.11
N LEU A 57 -17.76 23.24 -14.12
CA LEU A 57 -17.95 22.01 -13.36
C LEU A 57 -17.00 20.91 -13.83
N GLN A 58 -16.78 20.74 -15.13
CA GLN A 58 -15.85 19.75 -15.65
C GLN A 58 -14.40 19.99 -15.18
N ARG A 59 -13.96 21.25 -15.09
CA ARG A 59 -12.66 21.60 -14.49
C ARG A 59 -12.61 21.26 -13.00
N LEU A 60 -13.67 21.58 -12.26
CA LEU A 60 -13.78 21.28 -10.84
C LEU A 60 -13.72 19.78 -10.56
N VAL A 61 -14.49 18.98 -11.31
CA VAL A 61 -14.54 17.51 -11.18
C VAL A 61 -13.16 16.91 -11.41
N ARG A 62 -12.42 17.34 -12.45
CA ARG A 62 -11.06 16.85 -12.71
C ARG A 62 -10.12 17.12 -11.54
N ARG A 63 -10.16 18.33 -10.97
CA ARG A 63 -9.34 18.69 -9.80
C ARG A 63 -9.69 17.83 -8.60
N ILE A 64 -10.98 17.71 -8.26
CA ILE A 64 -11.43 16.91 -7.11
C ILE A 64 -11.06 15.43 -7.28
N ALA A 65 -11.23 14.87 -8.49
CA ALA A 65 -10.84 13.50 -8.76
C ALA A 65 -9.33 13.27 -8.56
N GLN A 66 -8.50 14.22 -9.00
CA GLN A 66 -7.05 14.15 -8.79
C GLN A 66 -6.70 14.22 -7.30
N GLU A 67 -7.27 15.17 -6.56
CA GLU A 67 -7.06 15.32 -5.11
C GLU A 67 -7.53 14.09 -4.32
N GLN A 68 -8.67 13.51 -4.71
CA GLN A 68 -9.18 12.29 -4.09
C GLN A 68 -8.22 11.11 -4.33
N ALA A 69 -7.77 10.92 -5.57
CA ALA A 69 -6.79 9.88 -5.90
C ALA A 69 -5.49 10.08 -5.11
N GLU A 70 -4.98 11.31 -5.05
CA GLU A 70 -3.77 11.68 -4.31
C GLU A 70 -3.91 11.38 -2.81
N SER A 71 -5.06 11.70 -2.21
CA SER A 71 -5.35 11.41 -0.81
C SER A 71 -5.39 9.91 -0.52
N LEU A 72 -6.01 9.10 -1.39
CA LEU A 72 -6.00 7.64 -1.26
C LEU A 72 -4.58 7.07 -1.41
N MET A 73 -3.81 7.56 -2.39
CA MET A 73 -2.42 7.12 -2.58
C MET A 73 -1.51 7.50 -1.43
N PHE A 74 -1.73 8.67 -0.82
CA PHE A 74 -1.01 9.11 0.37
C PHE A 74 -1.20 8.12 1.53
N LEU A 75 -2.41 7.56 1.68
CA LEU A 75 -2.71 6.51 2.65
C LEU A 75 -2.14 5.14 2.25
N GLY A 76 -1.59 4.95 1.05
CA GLY A 76 -1.22 3.62 0.60
C GLY A 76 -2.42 2.73 0.25
N SER A 77 -3.60 3.32 0.00
CA SER A 77 -4.80 2.60 -0.39
C SER A 77 -4.75 2.23 -1.88
N PRO A 78 -5.26 1.06 -2.30
CA PRO A 78 -5.59 0.84 -3.71
C PRO A 78 -6.40 2.01 -4.27
N VAL A 79 -6.27 2.31 -5.56
CA VAL A 79 -7.05 3.41 -6.18
C VAL A 79 -7.71 2.92 -7.44
N ILE A 80 -9.03 3.08 -7.54
CA ILE A 80 -9.80 2.71 -8.73
C ILE A 80 -10.32 3.99 -9.37
N ILE A 81 -9.95 4.24 -10.62
CA ILE A 81 -10.45 5.38 -11.38
C ILE A 81 -11.65 4.92 -12.21
N ASP A 82 -12.86 5.17 -11.70
CA ASP A 82 -14.11 5.00 -12.46
C ASP A 82 -14.40 6.28 -13.25
N ALA A 83 -13.78 6.33 -14.43
CA ALA A 83 -14.06 7.33 -15.44
C ALA A 83 -13.91 6.73 -16.84
N VAL A 84 -14.46 7.39 -17.85
CA VAL A 84 -14.42 6.91 -19.24
C VAL A 84 -12.98 6.76 -19.75
N ASN A 85 -12.04 7.59 -19.28
CA ASN A 85 -10.58 7.48 -19.47
C ASN A 85 -10.12 7.08 -20.89
N ALA A 86 -10.87 7.51 -21.91
CA ALA A 86 -10.76 6.94 -23.25
C ALA A 86 -9.49 7.36 -24.00
N SER A 87 -8.95 8.55 -23.72
CA SER A 87 -7.76 9.05 -24.42
C SER A 87 -6.45 8.67 -23.72
N GLN A 88 -5.39 8.49 -24.51
CA GLN A 88 -4.03 8.23 -24.00
C GLN A 88 -3.55 9.36 -23.09
N ARG A 89 -3.86 10.62 -23.43
CA ARG A 89 -3.50 11.80 -22.62
C ARG A 89 -4.12 11.75 -21.22
N ALA A 90 -5.39 11.35 -21.11
CA ALA A 90 -6.06 11.23 -19.81
C ALA A 90 -5.40 10.14 -18.96
N ARG A 91 -5.05 9.00 -19.56
CA ARG A 91 -4.34 7.92 -18.87
C ARG A 91 -2.93 8.33 -18.44
N ALA A 92 -2.19 9.07 -19.27
CA ALA A 92 -0.83 9.51 -18.97
C ALA A 92 -0.74 10.37 -17.70
N GLN A 93 -1.77 11.18 -17.40
CA GLN A 93 -1.85 11.95 -16.16
C GLN A 93 -1.95 11.05 -14.94
N TRP A 94 -2.77 10.00 -15.01
CA TRP A 94 -2.88 8.99 -13.95
C TRP A 94 -1.58 8.21 -13.76
N HIS A 95 -0.90 7.83 -14.85
CA HIS A 95 0.41 7.17 -14.78
C HIS A 95 1.46 8.02 -14.08
N SER A 96 1.57 9.31 -14.44
CA SER A 96 2.51 10.24 -13.80
C SER A 96 2.22 10.40 -12.31
N LEU A 97 0.94 10.55 -11.95
CA LEU A 97 0.51 10.67 -10.57
C LEU A 97 0.82 9.39 -9.77
N ALA A 98 0.47 8.22 -10.30
CA ALA A 98 0.75 6.93 -9.68
C ALA A 98 2.25 6.69 -9.47
N ASP A 99 3.10 6.98 -10.47
CA ASP A 99 4.55 6.84 -10.34
C ASP A 99 5.11 7.71 -9.21
N SER A 100 4.59 8.93 -9.04
CA SER A 100 5.03 9.83 -7.96
C SER A 100 4.76 9.28 -6.54
N TYR A 101 3.84 8.32 -6.40
CA TYR A 101 3.53 7.63 -5.14
C TYR A 101 4.03 6.18 -5.10
N GLY A 102 4.75 5.70 -6.12
CA GLY A 102 5.21 4.32 -6.18
C GLY A 102 4.07 3.33 -6.35
N TYR A 103 3.13 3.62 -7.25
CA TYR A 103 2.01 2.75 -7.60
C TYR A 103 2.22 2.12 -8.97
N ASP A 104 1.86 0.84 -9.07
CA ASP A 104 1.69 0.19 -10.38
C ASP A 104 0.33 0.56 -10.96
N VAL A 105 0.26 0.81 -12.27
CA VAL A 105 -0.99 1.14 -12.95
C VAL A 105 -1.43 0.00 -13.85
N LEU A 106 -2.65 -0.48 -13.64
CA LEU A 106 -3.28 -1.53 -14.43
C LEU A 106 -4.56 -0.99 -15.05
N THR A 107 -4.77 -1.26 -16.33
CA THR A 107 -6.01 -0.87 -17.02
C THR A 107 -6.93 -2.08 -17.12
N VAL A 108 -8.20 -1.93 -16.73
CA VAL A 108 -9.16 -3.03 -16.59
C VAL A 108 -10.19 -2.96 -17.71
N ASP A 109 -10.36 -4.05 -18.45
CA ASP A 109 -11.20 -4.09 -19.64
C ASP A 109 -12.68 -4.30 -19.33
N PHE A 110 -13.52 -3.37 -19.80
CA PHE A 110 -14.98 -3.44 -19.80
C PHE A 110 -15.55 -3.28 -21.21
N THR A 111 -14.77 -3.57 -22.26
CA THR A 111 -15.21 -3.38 -23.66
C THR A 111 -16.00 -4.57 -24.22
N ALA A 112 -16.10 -5.68 -23.49
CA ALA A 112 -16.78 -6.91 -23.92
C ALA A 112 -18.32 -6.78 -24.06
N VAL A 113 -18.93 -5.70 -23.57
CA VAL A 113 -20.39 -5.51 -23.64
C VAL A 113 -20.82 -5.22 -25.08
N PRO A 114 -21.78 -5.98 -25.66
CA PRO A 114 -22.23 -5.75 -27.03
C PRO A 114 -22.81 -4.36 -27.26
N ARG A 115 -22.59 -3.81 -28.46
CA ARG A 115 -23.08 -2.46 -28.85
C ARG A 115 -24.58 -2.28 -28.62
N ALA A 116 -25.38 -3.27 -29.03
CA ALA A 116 -26.84 -3.24 -28.85
C ALA A 116 -27.24 -3.12 -27.38
N GLU A 117 -26.51 -3.81 -26.50
CA GLU A 117 -26.74 -3.73 -25.06
C GLU A 117 -26.32 -2.38 -24.49
N LEU A 118 -25.20 -1.80 -24.94
CA LEU A 118 -24.79 -0.45 -24.54
C LEU A 118 -25.83 0.60 -24.92
N ILE A 119 -26.42 0.50 -26.11
CA ILE A 119 -27.50 1.38 -26.59
C ILE A 119 -28.75 1.21 -25.72
N ALA A 120 -29.18 -0.03 -25.47
CA ALA A 120 -30.34 -0.32 -24.62
C ALA A 120 -30.14 0.20 -23.20
N ARG A 121 -28.97 -0.04 -22.60
CA ARG A 121 -28.58 0.49 -21.28
C ARG A 121 -28.55 2.03 -21.28
N ASN A 122 -28.14 2.67 -22.37
CA ASN A 122 -28.15 4.13 -22.49
C ASN A 122 -29.57 4.69 -22.54
N GLN A 123 -30.47 4.05 -23.29
CA GLN A 123 -31.89 4.45 -23.37
C GLN A 123 -32.60 4.35 -22.02
N ALA A 124 -32.24 3.36 -21.20
CA ALA A 124 -32.79 3.18 -19.85
C ALA A 124 -32.34 4.23 -18.82
N ARG A 125 -31.40 5.12 -19.15
CA ARG A 125 -30.85 6.14 -18.22
C ARG A 125 -31.69 7.42 -18.11
N GLY A 126 -32.83 7.49 -18.79
CA GLY A 126 -33.67 8.69 -18.78
C GLY A 126 -32.90 9.93 -19.28
N GLY A 127 -32.90 11.01 -18.51
CA GLY A 127 -32.25 12.27 -18.88
C GLY A 127 -30.72 12.30 -18.79
N ASP A 128 -30.08 11.25 -18.24
CA ASP A 128 -28.62 11.10 -18.23
C ASP A 128 -28.08 10.27 -19.40
N LYS A 129 -28.95 9.95 -20.37
CA LYS A 129 -28.55 9.27 -21.59
C LYS A 129 -27.56 10.14 -22.39
N VAL A 130 -26.57 9.50 -23.01
CA VAL A 130 -25.81 10.12 -24.08
C VAL A 130 -26.77 10.35 -25.26
N ALA A 131 -26.96 11.62 -25.65
CA ALA A 131 -27.91 12.00 -26.69
C ALA A 131 -27.59 11.32 -28.03
N ASP A 132 -26.33 11.34 -28.43
CA ASP A 132 -25.82 10.66 -29.62
C ASP A 132 -24.87 9.52 -29.20
N ILE A 133 -25.47 8.44 -28.72
CA ILE A 133 -24.74 7.26 -28.24
C ILE A 133 -23.98 6.56 -29.36
N GLU A 134 -24.52 6.51 -30.58
CA GLU A 134 -23.88 5.85 -31.71
C GLU A 134 -22.56 6.54 -32.06
N SER A 135 -22.58 7.86 -32.28
CA SER A 135 -21.35 8.62 -32.55
C SER A 135 -20.37 8.57 -31.37
N PHE A 136 -20.86 8.49 -30.14
CA PHE A 136 -19.98 8.31 -28.98
C PHE A 136 -19.27 6.96 -29.00
N LEU A 137 -19.98 5.87 -29.30
CA LEU A 137 -19.40 4.54 -29.39
C LEU A 137 -18.43 4.42 -30.57
N ASP A 138 -18.71 5.05 -31.71
CA ASP A 138 -17.81 5.09 -32.86
C ASP A 138 -16.51 5.83 -32.53
N ARG A 139 -16.62 7.01 -31.89
CA ARG A 139 -15.44 7.74 -31.40
C ARG A 139 -14.63 6.93 -30.40
N PHE A 140 -15.28 6.15 -29.53
CA PHE A 140 -14.58 5.30 -28.57
C PHE A 140 -13.85 4.14 -29.27
N ALA A 141 -14.52 3.46 -30.21
CA ALA A 141 -13.96 2.35 -30.97
C ALA A 141 -12.79 2.76 -31.88
N ALA A 142 -12.75 4.01 -32.32
CA ALA A 142 -11.65 4.55 -33.11
C ALA A 142 -10.36 4.83 -32.30
N LEU A 143 -10.41 4.76 -30.96
CA LEU A 143 -9.25 5.01 -30.11
C LEU A 143 -8.36 3.76 -30.03
N ILE A 144 -7.05 3.99 -29.95
CA ILE A 144 -6.08 2.91 -29.72
C ILE A 144 -6.31 2.36 -28.29
N PRO A 145 -6.67 1.07 -28.15
CA PRO A 145 -6.88 0.48 -26.85
C PRO A 145 -5.54 0.34 -26.11
N PRO A 146 -5.51 0.55 -24.78
CA PRO A 146 -4.34 0.25 -23.97
C PRO A 146 -4.15 -1.27 -23.80
N GLN A 147 -3.01 -1.70 -23.27
CA GLN A 147 -2.89 -3.04 -22.71
C GLN A 147 -3.80 -3.15 -21.47
N THR A 148 -4.55 -4.24 -21.38
CA THR A 148 -5.56 -4.43 -20.34
C THR A 148 -5.40 -5.75 -19.59
N ILE A 149 -5.98 -5.79 -18.39
CA ILE A 149 -6.31 -6.99 -17.63
C ILE A 149 -7.83 -7.16 -17.57
N THR A 150 -8.28 -8.38 -17.28
CA THR A 150 -9.69 -8.68 -17.04
C THR A 150 -10.15 -8.17 -15.67
N PRO A 151 -11.47 -7.98 -15.46
CA PRO A 151 -12.00 -7.68 -14.13
C PRO A 151 -11.64 -8.74 -13.07
N GLN A 152 -11.58 -10.02 -13.45
CA GLN A 152 -11.15 -11.08 -12.53
C GLN A 152 -9.69 -10.93 -12.10
N GLN A 153 -8.79 -10.67 -13.05
CA GLN A 153 -7.38 -10.40 -12.75
C GLN A 153 -7.18 -9.17 -11.85
N MET A 154 -8.07 -8.17 -11.95
CA MET A 154 -8.09 -7.06 -11.00
C MET A 154 -8.45 -7.54 -9.58
N LEU A 155 -9.49 -8.37 -9.44
CA LEU A 155 -9.89 -8.91 -8.13
C LEU A 155 -8.79 -9.78 -7.51
N ASP A 156 -8.08 -10.55 -8.33
CA ASP A 156 -6.95 -11.38 -7.89
C ASP A 156 -5.81 -10.53 -7.30
N CYS A 157 -5.67 -9.25 -7.69
CA CYS A 157 -4.67 -8.34 -7.12
C CYS A 157 -4.95 -7.95 -5.65
N PHE A 158 -6.16 -8.17 -5.13
CA PHE A 158 -6.52 -7.96 -3.73
C PHE A 158 -6.40 -9.23 -2.89
N GLN A 159 -6.17 -10.39 -3.54
CA GLN A 159 -6.05 -11.65 -2.83
C GLN A 159 -4.77 -11.68 -2.02
N THR A 160 -4.90 -12.19 -0.81
CA THR A 160 -3.79 -12.40 0.12
C THR A 160 -3.92 -13.80 0.70
N ARG A 161 -2.80 -14.43 1.00
CA ARG A 161 -2.79 -15.75 1.61
C ARG A 161 -1.71 -15.81 2.67
N GLN A 162 -1.98 -16.58 3.72
CA GLN A 162 -0.94 -17.00 4.63
C GLN A 162 0.02 -17.93 3.89
N LEU A 163 1.31 -17.61 3.93
CA LEU A 163 2.34 -18.40 3.29
C LEU A 163 2.79 -19.54 4.20
N ASP A 164 2.82 -20.76 3.67
CA ASP A 164 3.40 -21.91 4.38
C ASP A 164 4.89 -22.01 4.04
N LEU A 165 5.74 -21.76 5.04
CA LEU A 165 7.19 -21.86 4.92
C LEU A 165 7.72 -23.24 5.36
N GLY A 166 6.84 -24.17 5.72
CA GLY A 166 7.21 -25.51 6.17
C GLY A 166 8.10 -25.47 7.40
N ASN A 167 9.31 -26.03 7.27
CA ASN A 167 10.31 -26.09 8.34
C ASN A 167 11.42 -25.04 8.17
N ARG A 168 11.18 -24.00 7.38
CA ARG A 168 12.19 -22.99 7.08
C ARG A 168 12.42 -22.07 8.29
N PRO A 169 13.67 -21.84 8.73
CA PRO A 169 13.94 -20.87 9.80
C PRO A 169 13.62 -19.44 9.31
N VAL A 170 13.02 -18.64 10.19
CA VAL A 170 12.60 -17.27 9.88
C VAL A 170 13.21 -16.32 10.89
N VAL A 171 13.80 -15.23 10.41
CA VAL A 171 14.36 -14.18 11.26
C VAL A 171 13.60 -12.90 11.00
N VAL A 172 12.83 -12.46 12.00
CA VAL A 172 12.05 -11.22 11.95
C VAL A 172 12.86 -10.10 12.59
N VAL A 173 13.18 -9.06 11.82
CA VAL A 173 14.07 -7.97 12.23
C VAL A 173 13.26 -6.71 12.50
N GLY A 174 13.48 -6.10 13.67
CA GLY A 174 12.89 -4.82 14.09
C GLY A 174 13.33 -3.61 13.27
N ASP A 175 12.99 -2.41 13.73
CA ASP A 175 13.40 -1.15 13.12
C ASP A 175 14.95 -1.08 13.06
N VAL A 176 15.51 -0.95 11.86
CA VAL A 176 16.97 -0.94 11.65
C VAL A 176 17.53 0.48 11.69
N GLN A 177 16.77 1.47 11.21
CA GLN A 177 17.11 2.90 11.27
C GLN A 177 18.57 3.17 10.85
N SER A 178 19.02 2.65 9.71
CA SER A 178 20.39 2.80 9.18
C SER A 178 21.53 2.25 10.09
N CYS A 179 21.23 1.45 11.10
CA CYS A 179 22.23 0.78 11.96
C CYS A 179 22.77 -0.50 11.30
N GLY A 180 23.65 -0.30 10.32
CA GLY A 180 24.18 -1.37 9.47
C GLY A 180 25.15 -2.32 10.19
N GLU A 181 25.81 -1.89 11.27
CA GLU A 181 26.70 -2.77 12.02
C GLU A 181 25.92 -3.76 12.89
N ALA A 182 24.87 -3.28 13.58
CA ALA A 182 23.96 -4.13 14.34
C ALA A 182 23.29 -5.17 13.42
N LEU A 183 22.80 -4.74 12.25
CA LEU A 183 22.23 -5.68 11.28
C LEU A 183 23.25 -6.68 10.76
N GLY A 184 24.49 -6.23 10.51
CA GLY A 184 25.57 -7.13 10.09
C GLY A 184 25.89 -8.22 11.11
N GLN A 185 25.87 -7.89 12.41
CA GLN A 185 26.03 -8.87 13.49
C GLN A 185 24.88 -9.89 13.49
N ALA A 186 23.63 -9.42 13.36
CA ALA A 186 22.47 -10.30 13.29
C ALA A 186 22.54 -11.28 12.11
N VAL A 187 22.93 -10.78 10.94
CA VAL A 187 23.12 -11.61 9.73
C VAL A 187 24.22 -12.64 9.92
N ALA A 188 25.34 -12.27 10.54
CA ALA A 188 26.45 -13.18 10.79
C ALA A 188 26.11 -14.27 11.83
N GLU A 189 25.33 -13.94 12.85
CA GLU A 189 25.00 -14.87 13.95
C GLU A 189 23.83 -15.80 13.60
N LEU A 190 22.77 -15.28 12.95
CA LEU A 190 21.51 -16.00 12.74
C LEU A 190 21.30 -16.45 11.28
N GLY A 191 22.18 -16.02 10.37
CA GLY A 191 22.09 -16.33 8.95
C GLY A 191 22.51 -17.76 8.61
N THR A 192 21.64 -18.44 7.87
CA THR A 192 21.94 -19.70 7.17
C THR A 192 21.49 -19.56 5.71
N PRO A 193 21.95 -20.42 4.78
CA PRO A 193 21.48 -20.40 3.39
C PRO A 193 19.95 -20.53 3.26
N ASP A 194 19.30 -21.20 4.21
CA ASP A 194 17.85 -21.42 4.22
C ASP A 194 17.07 -20.37 5.01
N THR A 195 17.72 -19.41 5.67
CA THR A 195 17.03 -18.41 6.50
C THR A 195 16.13 -17.50 5.64
N LYS A 196 14.84 -17.37 6.02
CA LYS A 196 13.97 -16.33 5.48
C LYS A 196 14.03 -15.09 6.36
N TRP A 197 14.39 -13.95 5.78
CA TRP A 197 14.45 -12.67 6.50
C TRP A 197 13.15 -11.89 6.32
N VAL A 198 12.59 -11.38 7.42
CA VAL A 198 11.37 -10.56 7.41
C VAL A 198 11.66 -9.27 8.16
N PHE A 199 11.70 -8.15 7.47
CA PHE A 199 11.91 -6.84 8.10
C PHE A 199 10.58 -6.17 8.40
N VAL A 200 10.40 -5.65 9.60
CA VAL A 200 9.16 -4.96 10.02
C VAL A 200 9.00 -3.55 9.43
N GLY A 201 10.00 -3.06 8.69
CA GLY A 201 10.04 -1.71 8.13
C GLY A 201 11.00 -0.79 8.89
N ASP A 202 11.00 0.50 8.53
CA ASP A 202 11.90 1.51 9.08
C ASP A 202 13.38 1.07 9.02
N LEU A 203 13.82 0.65 7.82
CA LEU A 203 15.19 0.23 7.57
C LEU A 203 16.21 1.37 7.65
N PHE A 204 15.72 2.58 7.40
CA PHE A 204 16.54 3.75 7.12
C PHE A 204 16.21 4.95 8.00
N ASP A 205 17.03 5.99 7.85
CA ASP A 205 17.09 7.24 8.61
C ASP A 205 17.72 7.09 9.99
N ARG A 206 18.19 8.23 10.51
CA ARG A 206 18.76 8.45 11.85
C ARG A 206 20.12 7.80 12.10
N GLY A 207 20.29 6.51 11.85
CA GLY A 207 21.55 5.81 12.07
C GLY A 207 22.64 6.20 11.07
N SER A 208 23.82 5.62 11.28
CA SER A 208 25.06 6.10 10.67
C SER A 208 25.32 5.54 9.27
N ASN A 209 24.74 4.40 8.88
CA ASN A 209 25.20 3.63 7.72
C ASN A 209 24.05 2.95 6.93
N ALA A 210 23.23 3.75 6.25
CA ALA A 210 22.18 3.24 5.34
C ALA A 210 22.77 2.40 4.19
N GLY A 211 23.99 2.72 3.74
CA GLY A 211 24.65 2.01 2.66
C GLY A 211 24.93 0.54 2.98
N LYS A 212 25.43 0.25 4.20
CA LYS A 212 25.64 -1.12 4.67
C LYS A 212 24.31 -1.88 4.81
N VAL A 213 23.27 -1.24 5.34
CA VAL A 213 21.92 -1.84 5.41
C VAL A 213 21.45 -2.26 4.01
N TRP A 214 21.59 -1.37 3.03
CA TRP A 214 21.22 -1.66 1.63
C TRP A 214 22.00 -2.83 1.05
N GLN A 215 23.34 -2.84 1.19
CA GLN A 215 24.19 -3.90 0.68
C GLN A 215 23.86 -5.27 1.30
N LEU A 216 23.61 -5.32 2.61
CA LEU A 216 23.16 -6.53 3.29
C LEU A 216 21.82 -7.00 2.73
N LEU A 217 20.83 -6.10 2.62
CA LEU A 217 19.49 -6.42 2.14
C LEU A 217 19.50 -7.09 0.76
N GLN A 218 20.35 -6.62 -0.16
CA GLN A 218 20.47 -7.20 -1.51
C GLN A 218 20.96 -8.67 -1.52
N GLY A 219 21.67 -9.09 -0.47
CA GLY A 219 22.21 -10.44 -0.34
C GLY A 219 21.30 -11.43 0.39
N LEU A 220 20.16 -10.99 0.93
CA LEU A 220 19.27 -11.81 1.76
C LEU A 220 18.01 -12.20 0.98
N ASP A 221 17.56 -13.46 1.12
CA ASP A 221 16.17 -13.81 0.79
C ASP A 221 15.26 -13.14 1.83
N SER A 222 14.81 -11.94 1.49
CA SER A 222 14.12 -11.05 2.40
C SER A 222 12.75 -10.64 1.89
N VAL A 223 11.89 -10.27 2.82
CA VAL A 223 10.68 -9.50 2.57
C VAL A 223 10.70 -8.30 3.50
N VAL A 224 10.30 -7.15 2.99
CA VAL A 224 10.26 -5.90 3.76
C VAL A 224 8.81 -5.45 3.87
N VAL A 225 8.32 -5.38 5.10
CA VAL A 225 7.08 -4.67 5.41
C VAL A 225 7.35 -3.18 5.33
N VAL A 226 6.45 -2.42 4.71
CA VAL A 226 6.61 -0.97 4.55
C VAL A 226 6.47 -0.27 5.90
N GLY A 227 7.47 0.51 6.29
CA GLY A 227 7.42 1.45 7.40
C GLY A 227 7.21 2.89 6.94
N ASN A 228 7.17 3.82 7.90
CA ASN A 228 6.99 5.23 7.55
C ASN A 228 8.24 5.87 6.96
N HIS A 229 9.43 5.37 7.29
CA HIS A 229 10.69 5.86 6.74
C HIS A 229 10.91 5.40 5.30
N GLU A 230 10.39 4.23 4.89
CA GLU A 230 10.38 3.83 3.46
C GLU A 230 9.57 4.81 2.61
N ARG A 231 8.40 5.25 3.09
CA ARG A 231 7.60 6.29 2.42
C ARG A 231 8.34 7.63 2.37
N ALA A 232 9.06 7.99 3.43
CA ALA A 232 9.89 9.20 3.43
C ALA A 232 11.02 9.10 2.40
N LEU A 233 11.67 7.95 2.28
CA LEU A 233 12.71 7.71 1.28
C LEU A 233 12.15 7.82 -0.14
N LEU A 234 10.97 7.26 -0.43
CA LEU A 234 10.32 7.44 -1.73
C LEU A 234 10.10 8.94 -2.02
N ASN A 235 9.60 9.71 -1.05
CA ASN A 235 9.41 11.15 -1.21
C ASN A 235 10.73 11.85 -1.58
N ALA A 236 11.83 11.48 -0.93
CA ALA A 236 13.17 12.01 -1.25
C ALA A 236 13.61 11.63 -2.68
N VAL A 237 13.41 10.38 -3.08
CA VAL A 237 13.70 9.87 -4.43
C VAL A 237 12.95 10.67 -5.49
N LYS A 238 11.66 10.97 -5.24
CA LYS A 238 10.78 11.75 -6.12
C LYS A 238 10.97 13.27 -5.99
N GLY A 239 11.96 13.73 -5.22
CA GLY A 239 12.34 15.14 -5.12
C GLY A 239 11.39 15.99 -4.26
N ARG A 240 10.54 15.37 -3.45
CA ARG A 240 9.70 16.07 -2.48
C ARG A 240 10.51 16.52 -1.27
N GLU A 241 10.01 17.52 -0.56
CA GLU A 241 10.63 17.98 0.67
C GLU A 241 10.54 16.91 1.77
N VAL A 242 11.66 16.65 2.42
CA VAL A 242 11.81 15.62 3.46
C VAL A 242 12.73 16.11 4.57
N LYS A 243 12.72 15.39 5.69
CA LYS A 243 13.59 15.65 6.84
C LYS A 243 15.07 15.51 6.47
N PRO A 244 15.98 16.22 7.16
CA PRO A 244 17.43 16.11 6.91
C PRO A 244 17.95 14.67 6.97
N ALA A 245 17.51 13.87 7.96
CA ALA A 245 17.93 12.48 8.10
C ALA A 245 17.65 11.65 6.84
N THR A 246 16.47 11.83 6.23
CA THR A 246 16.09 11.17 4.97
C THR A 246 16.94 11.62 3.78
N LYS A 247 17.36 12.89 3.76
CA LYS A 247 18.30 13.39 2.74
C LYS A 247 19.66 12.69 2.88
N THR A 248 20.16 12.56 4.11
CA THR A 248 21.40 11.84 4.42
C THR A 248 21.31 10.38 4.01
N THR A 249 20.21 9.69 4.35
CA THR A 249 19.94 8.32 3.90
C THR A 249 20.07 8.19 2.39
N LEU A 250 19.35 9.04 1.62
CA LEU A 250 19.40 8.97 0.16
C LEU A 250 20.83 9.18 -0.35
N GLN A 251 21.59 10.13 0.20
CA GLN A 251 22.98 10.35 -0.18
C GLN A 251 23.87 9.12 0.08
N GLN A 252 23.72 8.47 1.24
CA GLN A 252 24.47 7.26 1.58
C GLN A 252 24.14 6.09 0.63
N LEU A 253 22.86 5.92 0.28
CA LEU A 253 22.42 4.88 -0.66
C LEU A 253 23.01 5.12 -2.06
N LEU A 254 22.97 6.35 -2.54
CA LEU A 254 23.58 6.71 -3.83
C LEU A 254 25.10 6.51 -3.82
N ALA A 255 25.77 6.78 -2.68
CA ALA A 255 27.22 6.61 -2.54
C ALA A 255 27.67 5.14 -2.64
N VAL A 256 26.81 4.18 -2.28
CA VAL A 256 27.08 2.74 -2.46
C VAL A 256 26.55 2.19 -3.79
N GLY A 257 26.13 3.07 -4.70
CA GLY A 257 25.78 2.71 -6.08
C GLY A 257 24.29 2.46 -6.34
N ALA A 258 23.41 2.63 -5.36
CA ALA A 258 21.98 2.53 -5.62
C ALA A 258 21.52 3.67 -6.54
N THR A 259 20.58 3.40 -7.44
CA THR A 259 19.95 4.40 -8.30
C THR A 259 18.57 4.78 -7.78
N LYS A 260 18.10 5.99 -8.12
CA LYS A 260 16.73 6.42 -7.79
C LYS A 260 15.66 5.49 -8.36
N THR A 261 15.91 4.90 -9.53
CA THR A 261 15.00 3.92 -10.15
C THR A 261 14.93 2.65 -9.31
N GLU A 262 16.08 2.07 -8.96
CA GLU A 262 16.14 0.87 -8.11
C GLU A 262 15.49 1.11 -6.75
N LEU A 263 15.70 2.26 -6.11
CA LEU A 263 15.05 2.60 -4.85
C LEU A 263 13.53 2.73 -4.99
N GLY A 264 13.04 3.26 -6.13
CA GLY A 264 11.62 3.33 -6.44
C GLY A 264 11.00 1.96 -6.70
N ASP A 265 11.70 1.09 -7.44
CA ASP A 265 11.27 -0.28 -7.71
C ASP A 265 11.29 -1.14 -6.45
N TRP A 266 12.31 -0.96 -5.60
CA TRP A 266 12.40 -1.57 -4.28
C TRP A 266 11.27 -1.09 -3.36
N TYR A 267 10.97 0.21 -3.33
CA TYR A 267 9.82 0.69 -2.57
C TYR A 267 8.56 -0.01 -3.03
N ARG A 268 8.33 -0.13 -4.34
CA ARG A 268 7.16 -0.83 -4.91
C ARG A 268 7.07 -2.30 -4.48
N SER A 269 8.19 -2.99 -4.28
CA SER A 269 8.23 -4.40 -3.85
C SER A 269 7.94 -4.63 -2.37
N THR A 270 7.97 -3.59 -1.53
CA THR A 270 7.58 -3.70 -0.10
C THR A 270 6.11 -4.08 0.05
N VAL A 271 5.76 -4.77 1.13
CA VAL A 271 4.39 -5.26 1.40
C VAL A 271 3.78 -4.57 2.63
N PRO A 272 2.45 -4.42 2.73
CA PRO A 272 1.82 -3.86 3.94
C PRO A 272 1.98 -4.74 5.17
N PHE A 273 2.06 -6.06 4.96
CA PHE A 273 2.23 -7.05 6.00
C PHE A 273 2.78 -8.35 5.40
N TYR A 274 3.26 -9.26 6.25
CA TYR A 274 3.68 -10.60 5.89
C TYR A 274 3.02 -11.62 6.83
N ASP A 275 2.08 -12.40 6.30
CA ASP A 275 1.35 -13.46 7.03
C ASP A 275 1.90 -14.82 6.63
N PHE A 276 2.41 -15.58 7.61
CA PHE A 276 3.06 -16.85 7.33
C PHE A 276 2.89 -17.87 8.46
N ARG A 277 3.19 -19.11 8.13
CA ARG A 277 3.25 -20.26 9.04
C ARG A 277 4.60 -20.95 8.89
N THR A 278 5.21 -21.35 10.00
CA THR A 278 6.40 -22.21 10.06
C THR A 278 6.37 -23.04 11.34
N GLY A 279 6.87 -24.27 11.31
CA GLY A 279 6.89 -25.16 12.48
C GLY A 279 5.52 -25.38 13.13
N GLY A 280 4.44 -25.33 12.33
CA GLY A 280 3.05 -25.48 12.81
C GLY A 280 2.48 -24.27 13.55
N ARG A 281 3.20 -23.13 13.64
CA ARG A 281 2.73 -21.90 14.28
C ARG A 281 2.50 -20.79 13.25
N GLU A 282 1.57 -19.89 13.57
CA GLU A 282 1.16 -18.80 12.70
C GLU A 282 1.70 -17.46 13.20
N PHE A 283 2.21 -16.67 12.26
CA PHE A 283 2.83 -15.38 12.53
C PHE A 283 2.28 -14.32 11.59
N PHE A 284 2.08 -13.12 12.11
CA PHE A 284 1.65 -11.97 11.33
C PHE A 284 2.60 -10.80 11.57
N VAL A 285 3.19 -10.27 10.51
CA VAL A 285 4.16 -9.16 10.62
C VAL A 285 3.60 -7.92 9.95
N SER A 286 3.49 -6.83 10.71
CA SER A 286 3.18 -5.49 10.20
C SER A 286 4.09 -4.46 10.85
N HIS A 287 4.19 -3.24 10.34
CA HIS A 287 5.09 -2.26 10.94
C HIS A 287 4.56 -1.73 12.27
N GLY A 288 3.28 -1.37 12.34
CA GLY A 288 2.65 -0.73 13.50
C GLY A 288 1.78 -1.62 14.39
N GLY A 289 1.65 -2.91 14.08
CA GLY A 289 0.74 -3.82 14.80
C GLY A 289 -0.74 -3.53 14.53
N VAL A 290 -1.57 -4.56 14.46
CA VAL A 290 -2.99 -4.43 14.08
C VAL A 290 -3.90 -5.18 15.04
N LEU A 291 -5.22 -4.93 14.97
CA LEU A 291 -6.17 -5.70 15.76
C LEU A 291 -6.19 -7.16 15.29
N PRO A 292 -6.23 -8.15 16.21
CA PRO A 292 -6.40 -9.56 15.86
C PRO A 292 -7.64 -9.84 15.01
N ALA A 293 -8.72 -9.07 15.20
CA ALA A 293 -9.93 -9.15 14.38
C ALA A 293 -9.64 -8.84 12.90
N THR A 294 -8.76 -7.87 12.61
CA THR A 294 -8.34 -7.56 11.24
C THR A 294 -7.59 -8.72 10.61
N ILE A 295 -6.68 -9.34 11.37
CA ILE A 295 -5.91 -10.51 10.89
C ILE A 295 -6.87 -11.67 10.56
N ARG A 296 -7.79 -11.99 11.48
CA ARG A 296 -8.81 -13.03 11.26
C ARG A 296 -9.68 -12.72 10.04
N GLN A 297 -10.08 -11.46 9.85
CA GLN A 297 -10.86 -11.06 8.68
C GLN A 297 -10.09 -11.27 7.38
N ILE A 298 -8.83 -10.81 7.30
CA ILE A 298 -7.97 -11.01 6.12
C ILE A 298 -7.82 -12.50 5.79
N ARG A 299 -7.56 -13.34 6.81
CA ARG A 299 -7.43 -14.79 6.63
C ARG A 299 -8.74 -15.45 6.19
N ALA A 300 -9.88 -15.02 6.74
CA ALA A 300 -11.19 -15.58 6.41
C ALA A 300 -11.66 -15.21 5.00
N THR A 301 -11.41 -13.98 4.56
CA THR A 301 -11.79 -13.52 3.21
C THR A 301 -10.76 -13.87 2.15
N GLY A 302 -9.52 -14.17 2.54
CA GLY A 302 -8.38 -14.30 1.63
C GLY A 302 -8.11 -13.02 0.84
N ARG A 303 -8.54 -11.86 1.36
CA ARG A 303 -8.50 -10.58 0.66
C ARG A 303 -8.12 -9.45 1.61
N CYS A 304 -7.38 -8.48 1.10
CA CYS A 304 -7.17 -7.22 1.80
C CYS A 304 -7.24 -6.05 0.81
N ASP A 305 -7.86 -4.96 1.23
CA ASP A 305 -7.96 -3.68 0.52
C ASP A 305 -7.71 -2.50 1.48
N LEU A 306 -7.29 -2.79 2.71
CA LEU A 306 -6.92 -1.79 3.70
C LEU A 306 -5.66 -1.00 3.26
N PRO A 307 -5.59 0.30 3.59
CA PRO A 307 -4.45 1.14 3.26
C PRO A 307 -3.17 0.72 3.98
N ASP A 308 -2.01 0.86 3.32
CA ASP A 308 -0.70 0.65 3.97
C ASP A 308 -0.56 1.49 5.25
N ASP A 309 -1.14 2.70 5.31
CA ASP A 309 -1.07 3.59 6.47
C ASP A 309 -1.63 2.95 7.76
N TYR A 310 -2.64 2.08 7.65
CA TYR A 310 -3.17 1.31 8.78
C TYR A 310 -2.14 0.31 9.31
N PHE A 311 -1.39 -0.36 8.43
CA PHE A 311 -0.34 -1.30 8.83
C PHE A 311 0.95 -0.59 9.26
N ILE A 312 1.19 0.63 8.78
CA ILE A 312 2.33 1.47 9.17
C ILE A 312 2.14 2.01 10.58
N PHE A 313 1.02 2.68 10.86
CA PHE A 313 0.80 3.34 12.15
C PHE A 313 -0.01 2.52 13.15
N GLY A 314 -0.59 1.42 12.70
CA GLY A 314 -1.36 0.51 13.53
C GLY A 314 -2.64 1.11 14.07
N VAL A 315 -3.03 0.60 15.25
CA VAL A 315 -4.30 0.91 15.90
C VAL A 315 -4.21 2.20 16.72
N GLY A 316 -5.32 2.93 16.82
CA GLY A 316 -5.43 4.10 17.67
C GLY A 316 -6.79 4.19 18.31
N THR A 317 -6.93 5.10 19.28
CA THR A 317 -8.25 5.47 19.80
C THR A 317 -9.10 6.06 18.67
N ARG A 318 -10.42 5.84 18.71
CA ARG A 318 -11.35 6.40 17.70
C ARG A 318 -11.13 7.89 17.46
N GLY A 319 -10.87 8.66 18.52
CA GLY A 319 -10.62 10.10 18.43
C GLY A 319 -9.32 10.45 17.70
N ASN A 320 -8.24 9.67 17.89
CA ASN A 320 -6.98 9.88 17.20
C ASN A 320 -7.05 9.37 15.76
N THR A 321 -7.65 8.19 15.53
CA THR A 321 -7.88 7.66 14.17
C THR A 321 -8.68 8.64 13.32
N TYR A 322 -9.78 9.21 13.85
CA TYR A 322 -10.59 10.21 13.14
C TYR A 322 -9.79 11.48 12.77
N ARG A 323 -8.80 11.85 13.59
CA ARG A 323 -7.94 13.02 13.37
C ARG A 323 -6.64 12.68 12.62
N CYS A 324 -6.50 11.44 12.14
CA CYS A 324 -5.26 10.90 11.57
C CYS A 324 -4.03 11.16 12.46
N ARG A 325 -4.22 11.08 13.79
CA ARG A 325 -3.14 11.21 14.77
C ARG A 325 -2.55 9.84 15.04
N ARG A 326 -1.23 9.77 14.99
CA ARG A 326 -0.44 8.56 15.24
C ARG A 326 -0.26 8.38 16.74
N GLU A 327 -0.25 7.13 17.18
CA GLU A 327 0.01 6.78 18.57
C GLU A 327 1.20 5.82 18.65
N PHE A 328 2.18 6.18 19.47
CA PHE A 328 3.42 5.42 19.63
C PHE A 328 3.38 4.42 20.79
N LYS A 329 2.18 4.15 21.33
CA LYS A 329 1.96 3.18 22.41
C LYS A 329 1.25 1.94 21.90
N ASN A 330 1.44 0.82 22.58
CA ASN A 330 0.66 -0.39 22.39
C ASN A 330 -0.66 -0.35 23.19
N PHE A 331 -1.64 -1.08 22.69
CA PHE A 331 -2.97 -1.18 23.29
C PHE A 331 -3.27 -2.62 23.71
N PRO A 332 -3.91 -2.87 24.87
CA PRO A 332 -4.30 -4.21 25.28
C PRO A 332 -5.12 -4.97 24.23
N GLU A 333 -5.89 -4.26 23.40
CA GLU A 333 -6.71 -4.77 22.30
C GLU A 333 -5.91 -5.40 21.15
N LEU A 334 -4.59 -5.20 21.09
CA LEU A 334 -3.71 -5.95 20.18
C LEU A 334 -3.48 -7.40 20.66
N GLY A 335 -3.69 -7.67 21.96
CA GLY A 335 -3.38 -8.96 22.57
C GLY A 335 -4.28 -10.09 22.10
N ASP A 336 -3.69 -11.25 21.88
CA ASP A 336 -4.36 -12.47 21.45
C ASP A 336 -3.58 -13.70 21.93
N SER A 337 -4.27 -14.78 22.30
CA SER A 337 -3.62 -16.02 22.78
C SER A 337 -3.23 -16.98 21.65
N GLU A 338 -3.80 -16.81 20.46
CA GLU A 338 -3.63 -17.72 19.32
C GLU A 338 -2.70 -17.12 18.26
N ILE A 339 -2.85 -15.82 17.99
CA ILE A 339 -2.10 -15.13 16.95
C ILE A 339 -0.83 -14.53 17.56
N VAL A 340 0.33 -14.88 16.99
CA VAL A 340 1.59 -14.18 17.27
C VAL A 340 1.76 -13.08 16.23
N GLN A 341 1.62 -11.82 16.63
CA GLN A 341 1.98 -10.69 15.80
C GLN A 341 3.33 -10.11 16.20
N LEU A 342 4.18 -9.87 15.19
CA LEU A 342 5.42 -9.15 15.35
C LEU A 342 5.32 -7.81 14.66
N HIS A 343 5.76 -6.76 15.33
CA HIS A 343 5.78 -5.44 14.73
C HIS A 343 6.96 -4.62 15.22
N GLY A 344 7.34 -3.62 14.44
CA GLY A 344 8.24 -2.56 14.87
C GLY A 344 7.45 -1.42 15.47
N HIS A 345 7.93 -0.20 15.30
CA HIS A 345 7.20 1.01 15.66
C HIS A 345 6.63 1.03 17.12
N ARG A 346 5.98 2.12 17.51
CA ARG A 346 5.09 2.19 18.70
C ARG A 346 5.61 1.52 19.99
N ASN A 347 6.87 1.74 20.35
CA ASN A 347 7.43 1.23 21.60
C ASN A 347 7.93 2.37 22.48
N GLU A 348 7.19 2.66 23.57
CA GLU A 348 7.59 3.68 24.54
C GLU A 348 8.60 3.14 25.57
N THR A 349 8.56 1.83 25.86
CA THR A 349 9.34 1.21 26.94
C THR A 349 10.61 0.49 26.45
N LYS A 350 10.73 0.27 25.14
CA LYS A 350 11.75 -0.60 24.49
C LYS A 350 11.63 -2.10 24.85
N GLU A 351 10.61 -2.49 25.61
CA GLU A 351 10.33 -3.89 25.93
C GLU A 351 9.77 -4.63 24.71
N ASN A 352 10.15 -5.89 24.53
CA ASN A 352 9.71 -6.62 23.34
C ASN A 352 8.37 -7.33 23.52
N PHE A 353 8.10 -7.93 24.68
CA PHE A 353 6.81 -8.57 24.95
C PHE A 353 5.87 -7.58 25.61
N VAL A 354 4.91 -7.05 24.86
CA VAL A 354 4.05 -5.94 25.32
C VAL A 354 2.65 -6.41 25.73
N HIS A 355 2.08 -7.38 25.01
CA HIS A 355 0.78 -7.99 25.28
C HIS A 355 0.81 -9.48 24.92
N PRO A 356 -0.15 -10.31 25.38
CA PRO A 356 -0.25 -11.70 24.95
C PRO A 356 -0.24 -11.81 23.42
N GLY A 357 0.66 -12.60 22.85
CA GLY A 357 0.77 -12.77 21.39
C GLY A 357 1.32 -11.55 20.63
N VAL A 358 1.80 -10.50 21.31
CA VAL A 358 2.31 -9.28 20.66
C VAL A 358 3.79 -9.08 21.01
N ILE A 359 4.63 -9.13 19.98
CA ILE A 359 6.09 -8.93 20.08
C ILE A 359 6.46 -7.66 19.33
N ASN A 360 6.83 -6.61 20.06
CA ASN A 360 7.35 -5.37 19.52
C ASN A 360 8.88 -5.43 19.40
N LEU A 361 9.43 -5.19 18.22
CA LEU A 361 10.86 -5.26 17.92
C LEU A 361 11.52 -3.89 17.80
N GLU A 362 10.80 -2.80 18.05
CA GLU A 362 11.38 -1.47 18.14
C GLU A 362 11.99 -1.26 19.53
N SER A 363 13.32 -1.26 19.60
CA SER A 363 14.06 -1.04 20.85
C SER A 363 14.99 0.19 20.76
N GLY A 364 14.84 1.02 19.72
CA GLY A 364 15.56 2.27 19.53
C GLY A 364 17.05 2.07 19.33
N VAL A 365 17.43 1.21 18.37
CA VAL A 365 18.84 0.90 18.04
C VAL A 365 19.67 2.16 17.79
N GLU A 366 19.07 3.18 17.18
CA GLU A 366 19.70 4.46 16.86
C GLU A 366 19.81 5.40 18.08
N ARG A 367 19.23 5.01 19.23
CA ARG A 367 19.16 5.78 20.49
C ARG A 367 19.69 4.97 21.67
N ASP A 368 20.89 4.43 21.51
CA ASP A 368 21.59 3.60 22.51
C ASP A 368 20.79 2.37 22.98
N GLY A 369 19.80 1.95 22.19
CA GLY A 369 19.04 0.74 22.41
C GLY A 369 19.66 -0.45 21.69
N TRP A 370 18.80 -1.27 21.12
CA TRP A 370 19.19 -2.52 20.46
C TRP A 370 18.44 -2.68 19.16
N LEU A 371 19.08 -3.33 18.20
CA LEU A 371 18.34 -3.99 17.12
C LEU A 371 17.79 -5.29 17.69
N SER A 372 16.48 -5.33 17.91
CA SER A 372 15.79 -6.53 18.37
C SER A 372 15.37 -7.38 17.18
N VAL A 373 15.65 -8.69 17.29
CA VAL A 373 15.39 -9.68 16.24
C VAL A 373 14.71 -10.87 16.87
N TYR A 374 13.65 -11.39 16.24
CA TYR A 374 12.99 -12.62 16.66
C TYR A 374 13.37 -13.76 15.71
N ALA A 375 14.20 -14.68 16.19
CA ALA A 375 14.64 -15.86 15.46
C ALA A 375 13.68 -17.02 15.72
N ILE A 376 13.04 -17.53 14.67
CA ILE A 376 12.07 -18.62 14.72
C ILE A 376 12.73 -19.89 14.17
N ASP A 377 12.80 -20.91 15.01
CA ASP A 377 13.18 -22.24 14.59
C ASP A 377 12.12 -22.83 13.67
N GLY A 378 12.52 -23.21 12.47
CA GLY A 378 11.58 -23.68 11.46
C GLY A 378 10.94 -25.03 11.79
N ALA A 379 11.63 -25.92 12.51
CA ALA A 379 11.11 -27.24 12.82
C ALA A 379 10.04 -27.21 13.93
N THR A 380 10.23 -26.37 14.95
CA THR A 380 9.39 -26.32 16.14
C THR A 380 8.45 -25.13 16.18
N GLY A 381 8.73 -24.07 15.41
CA GLY A 381 8.04 -22.79 15.49
C GLY A 381 8.33 -22.03 16.80
N ALA A 382 9.24 -22.53 17.64
CA ALA A 382 9.70 -21.78 18.81
C ALA A 382 10.50 -20.56 18.34
N GLY A 383 10.39 -19.44 19.04
CA GLY A 383 11.17 -18.26 18.70
C GLY A 383 11.75 -17.56 19.91
N GLU A 384 12.93 -16.98 19.71
CA GLU A 384 13.75 -16.32 20.72
C GLU A 384 14.14 -14.91 20.25
N ILE A 385 14.27 -13.99 21.22
CA ILE A 385 14.70 -12.63 20.95
C ILE A 385 16.22 -12.54 21.09
N HIS A 386 16.86 -12.05 20.03
CA HIS A 386 18.27 -11.66 20.00
C HIS A 386 18.37 -10.15 19.89
N THR A 387 19.38 -9.57 20.55
CA THR A 387 19.60 -8.12 20.56
C THR A 387 21.01 -7.78 20.15
N PHE A 388 21.15 -6.87 19.17
CA PHE A 388 22.45 -6.45 18.64
C PHE A 388 22.65 -4.96 18.87
N ARG A 389 23.90 -4.52 19.11
CA ARG A 389 24.23 -3.10 19.30
C ARG A 389 24.85 -2.51 18.06
N GLU A 390 24.45 -1.29 17.76
CA GLU A 390 25.21 -0.42 16.86
C GLU A 390 26.44 0.11 17.63
N PRO A 391 27.67 -0.19 17.19
CA PRO A 391 28.86 0.38 17.78
C PRO A 391 28.82 1.90 17.61
N ARG A 392 29.13 2.65 18.67
CA ARG A 392 29.33 4.09 18.54
C ARG A 392 30.56 4.30 17.67
N GLY A 393 30.38 4.97 16.52
CA GLY A 393 31.52 5.60 15.86
C GLY A 393 32.20 6.52 16.87
N ALA A 394 33.53 6.42 17.01
CA ALA A 394 34.27 7.41 17.78
C ALA A 394 33.87 8.79 17.24
N SER A 395 33.27 9.63 18.08
CA SER A 395 32.93 10.99 17.72
C SER A 395 34.21 11.67 17.24
N ALA A 396 34.29 11.97 15.95
CA ALA A 396 35.33 12.80 15.38
C ALA A 396 35.03 14.28 15.68
#